data_AF-A0A165S6I8-F1
#
_entry.id   AF-A0A165S6I8-F1
#
_cell.length_a   1.000
_cell.length_b   1.000
_cell.length_c   1.000
_cell.angle_alpha   90.00
_cell.angle_beta   90.00
_cell.angle_gamma   90.00
#
_symmetry.space_group_name_H-M   'P 1'
#
loop_
_entity.id
_entity.type
_entity.pdbx_description
1 polymer ?
#
loop_
_entity_poly.entity_id
_entity_poly.type
_entity_poly.pdbx_seq_one_letter_code
_entity_poly.pdbx_strand_id
1 'polypeptide(L)' 'MWSDPDLVPYMAITAHWIEAQWAVWANGSVTEELILHSELIGFMEVPRHHTGEHLAAAFLHIVE' A
#
# COMPACT_ATOMS: atom_id res chain seq x y z
N MET A 1 8.98 -2.11 5.56
CA MET A 1 9.69 -1.82 6.82
C MET A 1 11.18 -1.94 6.57
N TRP A 2 11.94 -0.91 6.88
CA TRP A 2 13.41 -0.95 6.85
C TRP A 2 13.97 0.01 7.88
N SER A 3 15.27 -0.08 8.14
CA SER A 3 16.03 0.94 8.87
C SER A 3 17.05 1.56 7.93
N ASP A 4 17.29 2.86 8.06
CA ASP A 4 18.38 3.53 7.37
C ASP A 4 19.74 3.24 8.06
N PRO A 5 20.87 3.73 7.51
CA PRO A 5 22.18 3.55 8.13
C PRO A 5 22.33 4.15 9.54
N ASP A 6 21.48 5.11 9.90
CA ASP A 6 21.43 5.74 11.23
C ASP A 6 20.47 4.99 12.19
N LEU A 7 20.01 3.81 11.79
CA LEU A 7 19.09 2.93 12.54
C LEU A 7 17.71 3.55 12.78
N VAL A 8 17.31 4.53 11.97
CA VAL A 8 15.96 5.10 12.02
C VAL A 8 15.01 4.16 11.27
N PRO A 9 13.96 3.63 11.91
CA PRO A 9 13.02 2.75 11.23
C PRO A 9 11.99 3.55 10.44
N TYR A 10 11.68 3.03 9.26
CA TYR A 10 10.64 3.56 8.40
C TYR A 10 9.62 2.48 8.03
N MET A 11 8.37 2.91 7.96
CA MET A 11 7.24 2.14 7.49
C MET A 11 6.69 2.76 6.22
N ALA A 12 6.57 1.94 5.17
CA ALA A 12 5.79 2.25 3.98
C ALA A 12 4.58 1.31 3.95
N ILE A 13 3.40 1.86 3.68
CA ILE A 13 2.15 1.13 3.57
C ILE A 13 1.64 1.27 2.16
N THR A 14 1.39 0.13 1.52
CA THR A 14 0.84 0.05 0.17
C THR A 14 -0.53 -0.61 0.21
N ALA A 15 -1.51 0.03 -0.41
CA ALA A 15 -2.81 -0.59 -0.67
C ALA A 15 -2.76 -1.37 -1.98
N HIS A 16 -3.34 -2.56 -1.98
CA HIS A 16 -3.45 -3.44 -3.14
C HIS A 16 -4.90 -3.86 -3.28
N TRP A 17 -5.48 -3.68 -4.46
CA TRP A 17 -6.82 -4.15 -4.77
C TRP A 17 -6.94 -4.53 -6.24
N ILE A 18 -7.97 -5.30 -6.55
CA ILE A 18 -8.30 -5.71 -7.91
C ILE A 18 -9.61 -5.01 -8.28
N GLU A 19 -9.61 -4.31 -9.40
CA GLU A 19 -10.80 -3.68 -9.98
C GLU A 19 -11.21 -4.45 -11.24
N ALA A 20 -12.49 -4.78 -11.36
CA ALA A 20 -13.05 -5.30 -12.60
C ALA A 20 -13.49 -4.13 -13.48
N GLN A 21 -12.89 -4.01 -14.67
CA GLN A 21 -13.20 -2.96 -15.64
C GLN A 21 -13.65 -3.57 -16.97
N TRP A 22 -14.57 -2.91 -17.66
CA TRP A 22 -15.00 -3.33 -19.00
C TRP A 22 -14.08 -2.73 -20.06
N ALA A 23 -13.41 -3.59 -20.82
CA ALA A 23 -12.58 -3.19 -21.96
C ALA A 23 -13.36 -3.36 -23.27
N VAL A 24 -13.36 -2.30 -24.09
CA VAL A 24 -13.91 -2.35 -25.46
C VAL A 24 -12.76 -2.48 -26.44
N TRP A 25 -12.72 -3.59 -27.15
CA TRP A 25 -11.69 -3.87 -28.14
C TRP A 25 -12.00 -3.23 -29.49
N ALA A 26 -10.96 -3.05 -30.33
CA ALA A 26 -11.10 -2.47 -31.66
C ALA A 26 -12.05 -3.25 -32.60
N ASN A 27 -12.30 -4.54 -32.32
CA ASN A 27 -13.26 -5.38 -33.03
C ASN A 27 -14.71 -5.24 -32.50
N GLY A 28 -14.95 -4.34 -31.54
CA GLY A 28 -16.25 -4.13 -30.90
C GLY A 28 -16.63 -5.15 -29.83
N SER A 29 -15.76 -6.11 -29.50
CA SER A 29 -16.00 -7.02 -28.37
C SER A 29 -15.81 -6.31 -27.04
N VAL A 30 -16.59 -6.72 -26.03
CA VAL A 30 -16.53 -6.22 -24.67
C VAL A 30 -16.10 -7.37 -23.77
N THR A 31 -15.04 -7.19 -23.00
CA THR A 31 -14.56 -8.18 -22.03
C THR A 31 -14.40 -7.54 -20.66
N GLU A 32 -14.58 -8.33 -19.63
CA GLU A 32 -14.23 -7.93 -18.26
C GLU A 32 -12.74 -8.19 -18.06
N GLU A 33 -12.00 -7.16 -17.66
CA GLU A 33 -10.59 -7.22 -17.31
C GLU A 33 -10.42 -6.98 -15.81
N LEU A 34 -9.50 -7.72 -15.19
CA LEU A 34 -9.11 -7.51 -13.80
C LEU A 34 -7.83 -6.69 -13.77
N ILE A 35 -7.91 -5.48 -13.25
CA ILE A 35 -6.77 -4.59 -13.09
C ILE A 35 -6.26 -4.68 -11.66
N LEU A 36 -4.98 -5.01 -11.51
CA LEU A 36 -4.30 -4.94 -10.21
C LEU A 36 -3.84 -3.50 -9.97
N HIS A 37 -4.34 -2.90 -8.91
CA HIS A 37 -3.91 -1.60 -8.41
C HIS A 37 -2.95 -1.81 -7.24
N SER A 38 -1.93 -0.96 -7.19
CA SER A 38 -0.93 -0.92 -6.12
C SER A 38 -0.55 0.54 -5.89
N GLU A 39 -0.91 1.09 -4.74
CA GLU A 39 -0.66 2.49 -4.39
C GLU A 39 0.09 2.60 -3.06
N LEU A 40 1.05 3.53 -2.98
CA LEU A 40 1.68 3.91 -1.72
C LEU A 40 0.74 4.88 -0.98
N ILE A 41 0.13 4.41 0.11
CA ILE A 41 -0.86 5.18 0.87
C ILE A 41 -0.26 5.86 2.10
N GLY A 42 0.94 5.47 2.51
CA GLY A 42 1.66 6.21 3.52
C GLY A 42 3.12 5.80 3.67
N PHE A 43 3.89 6.76 4.17
CA PHE A 43 5.30 6.61 4.44
C PHE A 43 5.67 7.45 5.66
N MET A 44 6.20 6.81 6.71
CA MET A 44 6.57 7.51 7.94
C MET A 44 7.79 6.91 8.63
N GLU A 45 8.47 7.74 9.41
CA GLU A 45 9.39 7.30 10.46
C GLU A 45 8.58 6.64 11.60
N VAL A 46 9.02 5.48 12.07
CA VAL A 46 8.42 4.80 13.22
C VAL A 46 9.15 5.26 14.50
N PRO A 47 8.46 5.70 15.55
CA PRO A 47 9.12 6.22 16.75
C PRO A 47 9.89 5.16 17.56
N ARG A 48 11.15 4.88 17.21
CA ARG A 48 12.23 4.10 17.92
C ARG A 48 11.88 2.73 18.53
N HIS A 49 10.62 2.32 18.57
CA HIS A 49 10.13 1.10 19.16
C HIS A 49 9.41 0.31 18.08
N HIS A 50 9.90 -0.91 17.84
CA HIS A 50 9.42 -1.79 16.78
C HIS A 50 8.56 -2.92 17.36
N THR A 51 7.94 -2.69 18.53
CA THR A 51 7.00 -3.67 19.10
C THR A 51 5.77 -3.74 18.20
N GLY A 52 5.10 -4.89 18.20
CA GLY A 52 3.87 -5.07 17.42
C GLY A 52 2.83 -3.98 17.70
N GLU A 53 2.70 -3.53 18.95
CA GLU A 53 1.75 -2.46 19.31
C GLU A 53 2.11 -1.11 18.68
N HIS A 54 3.39 -0.72 18.68
CA HIS A 54 3.83 0.54 18.08
C HIS A 54 3.66 0.53 16.56
N LEU A 55 3.94 -0.62 15.93
CA LEU A 55 3.73 -0.78 14.49
C LEU A 55 2.25 -0.74 14.13
N ALA A 56 1.37 -1.36 14.94
CA ALA A 56 -0.06 -1.29 14.75
C ALA A 56 -0.59 0.15 14.93
N ALA A 57 -0.11 0.87 15.94
CA ALA A 57 -0.48 2.26 16.15
C ALA A 57 -0.01 3.17 15.00
N ALA A 58 1.21 2.97 14.50
CA ALA A 58 1.73 3.69 13.34
C ALA A 58 0.93 3.39 12.07
N PHE A 59 0.54 2.13 11.87
CA PHE A 59 -0.33 1.73 10.77
C PHE A 59 -1.68 2.43 10.83
N LEU A 60 -2.37 2.36 11.98
CA LEU A 60 -3.68 3.00 12.18
C LEU A 60 -3.59 4.52 11.97
N HIS A 61 -2.54 5.17 12.45
CA HIS A 61 -2.33 6.60 12.22
C HIS A 61 -2.23 7.01 10.75
N ILE A 62 -1.78 6.11 9.87
CA ILE A 62 -1.69 6.38 8.42
C ILE A 62 -3.03 6.12 7.72
N VAL A 63 -3.80 5.12 8.16
CA VAL A 63 -4.99 4.66 7.45
C VAL A 63 -6.32 5.21 7.99
N GLU A 64 -6.30 5.85 9.17
CA GLU A 64 -7.44 6.52 9.82
C GLU A 64 -7.31 8.06 9.82
#